data_AF-A0AB32T393-F1
#
_entry.id   AF-A0AB32T393-F1
#
_cell.length_a   1.000
_cell.length_b   1.000
_cell.length_c   1.000
_cell.angle_alpha   90.00
_cell.angle_beta   90.00
_cell.angle_gamma   90.00
#
_symmetry.space_group_name_H-M   'P 1'
#
loop_
_entity.id
_entity.type
_entity.pdbx_description
1 polymer ?
#
loop_
_entity_poly.entity_id
_entity_poly.type
_entity_poly.pdbx_seq_one_letter_code
_entity_poly.pdbx_strand_id
1 'polypeptide(L)'
;MPAATVDHSQRICEVWACNLEEEMKRIRQVTRKFNYIAMDTEFPGVVARPIGEFRSNADYQYQLLRCNVDLLKIIQLGLTFMNEQGEYPPGTSTWQFNFKFNLTCICVIPSESWPVFFREDMYAQDSIELLTSSGIQFKKHEEEGIETMYFAELLMTSGVVLCEGVKWLSFHRHILVFLLNSGYDFGYLIKILSNSKLPDEEVDFFEILRLFFPIIYDVKYLMKSCKNLKDNRKKRNLQQKRYPMMWF
;
A
#
# COMPACT_ATOMS: atom_id res chain seq x y z
N MET A 1 26.63 -11.00 22.11
CA MET A 1 25.48 -11.36 22.98
C MET A 1 24.28 -11.52 22.06
N PRO A 2 23.62 -12.69 22.00
CA PRO A 2 22.43 -12.83 21.19
C PRO A 2 21.29 -12.06 21.88
N ALA A 3 20.68 -11.11 21.16
CA ALA A 3 19.50 -10.40 21.60
C ALA A 3 18.39 -11.42 21.89
N ALA A 4 17.83 -11.35 23.09
CA ALA A 4 16.72 -12.20 23.50
C ALA A 4 15.55 -11.99 22.52
N THR A 5 15.19 -13.06 21.80
CA THR A 5 13.98 -13.11 21.00
C THR A 5 12.79 -13.18 21.96
N VAL A 6 12.23 -12.02 22.29
CA VAL A 6 10.95 -11.99 23.00
C VAL A 6 9.90 -12.44 22.00
N ASP A 7 9.30 -13.60 22.27
CA ASP A 7 8.18 -14.17 21.52
C ASP A 7 6.92 -13.34 21.79
N HIS A 8 6.89 -12.11 21.27
CA HIS A 8 5.65 -11.38 21.07
C HIS A 8 5.14 -11.83 19.71
N SER A 9 4.26 -12.84 19.68
CA SER A 9 3.60 -13.24 18.45
C SER A 9 3.00 -12.00 17.79
N GLN A 10 3.62 -11.59 16.68
CA GLN A 10 3.25 -10.38 15.96
C GLN A 10 1.80 -10.54 15.49
N ARG A 11 0.86 -9.89 16.17
CA ARG A 11 -0.55 -10.08 15.88
C ARG A 11 -0.97 -9.08 14.81
N ILE A 12 -1.35 -9.62 13.66
CA ILE A 12 -2.00 -8.87 12.58
C ILE A 12 -3.49 -8.76 12.93
N CYS A 13 -4.02 -7.55 12.89
CA CYS A 13 -5.42 -7.25 13.09
C CYS A 13 -6.08 -6.93 11.75
N GLU A 14 -7.03 -7.78 11.36
CA GLU A 14 -7.90 -7.53 10.20
C GLU A 14 -8.89 -6.40 10.53
N VAL A 15 -8.86 -5.35 9.72
CA VAL A 15 -9.75 -4.19 9.84
C VAL A 15 -10.72 -4.19 8.67
N TRP A 16 -12.01 -4.15 9.00
CA TRP A 16 -13.16 -4.08 8.12
C TRP A 16 -14.02 -2.88 8.52
N ALA A 17 -15.10 -2.61 7.79
CA ALA A 17 -15.97 -1.47 8.09
C ALA A 17 -16.52 -1.50 9.55
N CYS A 18 -16.80 -2.70 10.08
CA CYS A 18 -17.40 -2.88 11.40
C CYS A 18 -16.49 -2.53 12.60
N ASN A 19 -15.16 -2.65 12.45
CA ASN A 19 -14.19 -2.38 13.52
C ASN A 19 -13.21 -1.24 13.21
N LEU A 20 -13.36 -0.56 12.06
CA LEU A 20 -12.47 0.52 11.64
C LEU A 20 -12.29 1.59 12.71
N GLU A 21 -13.39 2.13 13.26
CA GLU A 21 -13.30 3.19 14.24
C GLU A 21 -12.54 2.77 15.49
N GLU A 22 -12.82 1.56 16.00
CA GLU A 22 -12.19 1.01 17.20
C GLU A 22 -10.69 0.89 17.02
N GLU A 23 -10.25 0.29 15.92
CA GLU A 23 -8.83 0.11 15.62
C GLU A 23 -8.14 1.46 15.35
N MET A 24 -8.81 2.41 14.71
CA MET A 24 -8.28 3.78 14.57
C MET A 24 -8.12 4.48 15.92
N LYS A 25 -8.96 4.22 16.93
CA LYS A 25 -8.73 4.73 18.31
C LYS A 25 -7.43 4.17 18.89
N ARG A 26 -7.14 2.89 18.67
CA ARG A 26 -5.92 2.23 19.15
C ARG A 26 -4.68 2.75 18.43
N ILE A 27 -4.74 2.89 17.10
CA ILE A 27 -3.65 3.46 16.29
C ILE A 27 -3.26 4.87 16.76
N ARG A 28 -4.25 5.72 17.09
CA ARG A 28 -3.99 7.05 17.66
C ARG A 28 -3.19 7.02 18.97
N GLN A 29 -3.33 5.97 19.77
CA GLN A 29 -2.57 5.80 21.00
C GLN A 29 -1.18 5.23 20.72
N VAL A 30 -1.08 4.25 19.82
CA VAL A 30 0.17 3.57 19.43
C VAL A 30 1.14 4.55 18.77
N THR A 31 0.67 5.36 17.82
CA THR A 31 1.49 6.29 17.03
C THR A 31 2.28 7.29 17.89
N ARG A 32 1.79 7.60 19.11
CA ARG A 32 2.47 8.51 20.05
C ARG A 32 3.80 7.94 20.59
N LYS A 33 3.92 6.62 20.68
CA LYS A 33 5.12 5.92 21.20
C LYS A 33 5.86 5.13 20.13
N PHE A 34 5.12 4.63 19.13
CA PHE A 34 5.61 3.80 18.04
C PHE A 34 5.40 4.59 16.74
N ASN A 35 6.31 5.53 16.50
CA ASN A 35 6.23 6.53 15.43
C ASN A 35 6.97 6.12 14.15
N TYR A 36 7.49 4.89 14.07
CA TYR A 36 8.02 4.31 12.84
C TYR A 36 6.94 3.42 12.22
N ILE A 37 6.50 3.76 11.00
CA ILE A 37 5.38 3.11 10.36
C ILE A 37 5.85 2.47 9.06
N ALA A 38 5.85 1.13 9.00
CA ALA A 38 6.03 0.40 7.76
C ALA A 38 4.69 0.21 7.06
N MET A 39 4.70 0.29 5.73
CA MET A 39 3.49 0.23 4.91
C MET A 39 3.66 -0.69 3.70
N ASP A 40 2.56 -1.29 3.27
CA ASP A 40 2.46 -2.07 2.03
C ASP A 40 1.01 -2.01 1.52
N THR A 41 0.80 -2.04 0.20
CA THR A 41 -0.54 -2.01 -0.38
C THR A 41 -0.76 -3.13 -1.38
N GLU A 42 -2.00 -3.61 -1.45
CA GLU A 42 -2.45 -4.54 -2.49
C GLU A 42 -3.49 -3.85 -3.38
N PHE A 43 -3.31 -3.96 -4.69
CA PHE A 43 -4.12 -3.30 -5.69
C PHE A 43 -4.22 -4.15 -6.97
N PRO A 44 -5.21 -3.91 -7.85
CA PRO A 44 -5.55 -4.81 -8.96
C PRO A 44 -4.62 -4.64 -10.19
N GLY A 45 -3.32 -4.42 -9.95
CA GLY A 45 -2.29 -4.40 -10.97
C GLY A 45 -2.24 -3.13 -11.82
N VAL A 46 -1.91 -3.33 -13.10
CA VAL A 46 -1.71 -2.26 -14.09
C VAL A 46 -2.50 -2.63 -15.33
N VAL A 47 -3.46 -1.77 -15.72
CA VAL A 47 -4.41 -2.02 -16.83
C VAL A 47 -4.19 -1.08 -18.02
N ALA A 48 -3.49 0.04 -17.80
CA ALA A 48 -3.30 1.06 -18.83
C ALA A 48 -1.82 1.44 -18.98
N ARG A 49 -1.46 1.85 -20.19
CA ARG A 49 -0.18 2.50 -20.49
C ARG A 49 -0.45 3.87 -21.10
N PRO A 50 0.23 4.93 -20.63
CA PRO A 50 0.05 6.25 -21.19
C PRO A 50 0.60 6.28 -22.62
N ILE A 51 -0.14 6.91 -23.53
CA ILE A 51 0.26 7.11 -24.93
C ILE A 51 0.70 8.56 -25.09
N GLY A 52 1.86 8.79 -25.67
CA GLY A 52 2.37 10.14 -25.92
C GLY A 52 3.89 10.21 -25.98
N GLU A 53 4.40 11.43 -26.11
CA GLU A 53 5.82 11.75 -25.92
C GLU A 53 6.06 12.14 -24.47
N PHE A 54 7.17 11.66 -23.89
CA PHE A 54 7.53 11.89 -22.50
C PHE A 54 8.90 12.56 -22.42
N ARG A 55 9.06 13.47 -21.45
CA ARG A 55 10.29 14.27 -21.32
C ARG A 55 11.47 13.41 -20.87
N SER A 56 11.21 12.32 -20.15
CA SER A 56 12.23 11.39 -19.67
C SER A 56 11.62 10.02 -19.32
N ASN A 57 12.48 9.03 -19.00
CA ASN A 57 12.00 7.76 -18.46
C ASN A 57 11.31 7.98 -17.10
N ALA A 58 11.82 8.84 -16.22
CA ALA A 58 11.18 9.13 -14.94
C ALA A 58 9.75 9.68 -15.12
N ASP A 59 9.59 10.63 -16.04
CA ASP A 59 8.29 11.19 -16.42
C ASP A 59 7.34 10.12 -16.95
N TYR A 60 7.79 9.26 -17.88
CA TYR A 60 6.98 8.13 -18.34
C TYR A 60 6.52 7.20 -17.21
N GLN A 61 7.39 6.90 -16.26
CA GLN A 61 7.06 6.03 -15.12
C GLN A 61 6.06 6.70 -14.17
N TYR A 62 6.19 8.01 -13.96
CA TYR A 62 5.23 8.78 -13.17
C TYR A 62 3.86 8.79 -13.86
N GLN A 63 3.81 9.05 -15.17
CA GLN A 63 2.55 9.00 -15.92
C GLN A 63 1.92 7.61 -15.94
N LEU A 64 2.73 6.55 -15.97
CA LEU A 64 2.26 5.17 -15.87
C LEU A 64 1.61 4.90 -14.50
N LEU A 65 2.27 5.32 -13.41
CA LEU A 65 1.74 5.24 -12.05
C LEU A 65 0.43 6.04 -11.94
N ARG A 66 0.47 7.33 -12.31
CA ARG A 66 -0.66 8.25 -12.25
C ARG A 66 -1.91 7.68 -12.93
N CYS A 67 -1.74 7.25 -14.19
CA CYS A 67 -2.83 6.70 -14.98
C CYS A 67 -3.49 5.51 -14.30
N ASN A 68 -2.70 4.57 -13.78
CA ASN A 68 -3.25 3.36 -13.16
C ASN A 68 -3.82 3.62 -11.77
N VAL A 69 -3.14 4.42 -10.94
CA VAL A 69 -3.64 4.77 -9.60
C VAL A 69 -4.97 5.54 -9.70
N ASP A 70 -5.11 6.46 -10.65
CA ASP A 70 -6.37 7.19 -10.84
C ASP A 70 -7.51 6.27 -11.30
N LEU A 71 -7.23 5.33 -12.20
CA LEU A 71 -8.22 4.39 -12.75
C LEU A 71 -8.65 3.30 -11.75
N LEU A 72 -7.72 2.81 -10.94
CA LEU A 72 -7.91 1.62 -10.11
C LEU A 72 -8.23 1.98 -8.65
N LYS A 73 -8.82 1.04 -7.93
CA LYS A 73 -9.06 1.14 -6.48
C LYS A 73 -8.07 0.28 -5.71
N ILE A 74 -7.69 0.75 -4.52
CA ILE A 74 -6.91 -0.04 -3.56
C ILE A 74 -7.77 -1.19 -3.02
N ILE A 75 -7.15 -2.33 -2.67
CA ILE A 75 -7.83 -3.49 -2.09
C ILE A 75 -7.44 -3.65 -0.62
N GLN A 76 -6.14 -3.56 -0.30
CA GLN A 76 -5.66 -3.58 1.08
C GLN A 76 -4.54 -2.57 1.33
N LEU A 77 -4.44 -2.16 2.59
CA LEU A 77 -3.31 -1.43 3.15
C LEU A 77 -2.88 -2.11 4.44
N GLY A 78 -1.60 -2.46 4.53
CA GLY A 78 -0.98 -2.91 5.77
C GLY A 78 -0.19 -1.79 6.43
N LEU A 79 -0.38 -1.58 7.73
CA LEU A 79 0.40 -0.65 8.54
C LEU A 79 0.99 -1.35 9.76
N THR A 80 2.32 -1.30 9.90
CA THR A 80 3.05 -1.87 11.03
C THR A 80 3.77 -0.79 11.82
N PHE A 81 3.54 -0.75 13.13
CA PHE A 81 4.06 0.29 14.01
C PHE A 81 5.23 -0.22 14.85
N MET A 82 6.29 0.60 14.92
CA MET A 82 7.53 0.33 15.65
C MET A 82 8.04 1.60 16.33
N ASN A 83 8.90 1.45 17.34
CA ASN A 83 9.65 2.56 17.93
C ASN A 83 11.05 2.68 17.28
N GLU A 84 11.85 3.65 17.76
CA GLU A 84 13.20 3.91 17.23
C GLU A 84 14.16 2.73 17.41
N GLN A 85 13.93 1.88 18.40
CA GLN A 85 14.71 0.67 18.68
C GLN A 85 14.25 -0.53 17.84
N GLY A 86 13.19 -0.38 17.03
CA GLY A 86 12.59 -1.46 16.25
C GLY A 86 11.71 -2.41 17.08
N GLU A 87 11.27 -1.98 18.26
CA GLU A 87 10.36 -2.75 19.11
C GLU A 87 8.90 -2.46 18.71
N TYR A 88 8.05 -3.47 18.88
CA TYR A 88 6.63 -3.41 18.53
C TYR A 88 5.77 -3.02 19.74
N PRO A 89 4.59 -2.41 19.53
CA PRO A 89 3.62 -2.24 20.60
C PRO A 89 3.16 -3.60 21.16
N PRO A 90 2.85 -3.68 22.47
CA PRO A 90 2.35 -4.91 23.06
C PRO A 90 0.98 -5.28 22.46
N GLY A 91 0.83 -6.52 22.02
CA GLY A 91 -0.40 -7.03 21.40
C GLY A 91 -0.39 -6.88 19.88
N THR A 92 -1.27 -6.04 19.34
CA THR A 92 -1.35 -5.79 17.89
C THR A 92 -0.30 -4.76 17.49
N SER A 93 0.57 -5.13 16.55
CA SER A 93 1.54 -4.22 15.95
C SER A 93 1.24 -3.88 14.50
N THR A 94 0.40 -4.69 13.87
CA THR A 94 0.15 -4.65 12.43
C THR A 94 -1.36 -4.62 12.19
N TRP A 95 -1.82 -3.65 11.40
CA TRP A 95 -3.21 -3.52 10.98
C TRP A 95 -3.30 -3.72 9.48
N GLN A 96 -4.16 -4.65 9.06
CA GLN A 96 -4.49 -4.90 7.67
C GLN A 96 -5.88 -4.34 7.38
N PHE A 97 -5.93 -3.21 6.68
CA PHE A 97 -7.17 -2.56 6.26
C PHE A 97 -7.68 -3.18 4.97
N ASN A 98 -8.91 -3.67 5.01
CA ASN A 98 -9.58 -4.30 3.87
C ASN A 98 -10.60 -3.33 3.27
N PHE A 99 -10.31 -2.79 2.09
CA PHE A 99 -11.16 -1.79 1.43
C PHE A 99 -12.26 -2.42 0.59
N LYS A 100 -13.32 -1.65 0.39
CA LYS A 100 -14.43 -2.06 -0.45
C LYS A 100 -14.01 -2.19 -1.91
N PHE A 101 -14.25 -3.36 -2.47
CA PHE A 101 -13.85 -3.69 -3.84
C PHE A 101 -14.87 -4.64 -4.46
N ASN A 102 -15.34 -4.35 -5.68
CA ASN A 102 -16.32 -5.18 -6.36
C ASN A 102 -15.74 -5.77 -7.66
N LEU A 103 -15.71 -7.11 -7.76
CA LEU A 103 -15.24 -7.82 -8.96
C LEU A 103 -16.29 -7.99 -10.04
N THR A 104 -17.56 -7.74 -9.72
CA THR A 104 -18.67 -7.97 -10.64
C THR A 104 -18.48 -7.06 -11.84
N CYS A 105 -17.97 -7.66 -12.92
CA CYS A 105 -18.01 -7.14 -14.28
C CYS A 105 -19.27 -7.73 -14.92
N ILE A 106 -20.40 -7.00 -14.94
CA ILE A 106 -21.48 -7.41 -15.84
C ILE A 106 -21.08 -6.96 -17.23
N CYS A 107 -20.56 -7.92 -18.00
CA CYS A 107 -20.57 -7.83 -19.45
C CYS A 107 -22.00 -7.49 -19.89
N VAL A 108 -22.23 -6.25 -20.31
CA VAL A 108 -23.49 -5.85 -20.93
C VAL A 108 -23.64 -6.69 -22.18
N ILE A 109 -24.51 -7.69 -22.13
CA ILE A 109 -25.16 -8.19 -23.34
C ILE A 109 -25.88 -6.96 -23.90
N PRO A 110 -25.61 -6.52 -25.14
CA PRO A 110 -26.33 -5.38 -25.70
C PRO A 110 -27.80 -5.74 -25.81
N SER A 111 -28.59 -5.33 -24.83
CA SER A 111 -30.04 -5.23 -24.92
C SER A 111 -30.34 -3.89 -25.58
N GLU A 112 -31.17 -3.91 -26.62
CA GLU A 112 -31.59 -2.72 -27.39
C GLU A 112 -32.35 -1.67 -26.56
N SER A 113 -32.57 -1.95 -25.27
CA SER A 113 -33.31 -1.09 -24.35
C SER A 113 -32.41 -0.71 -23.17
N TRP A 114 -31.79 0.47 -23.31
CA TRP A 114 -31.04 1.23 -22.29
C TRP A 114 -29.62 0.73 -21.93
N PRO A 115 -28.55 1.50 -22.25
CA PRO A 115 -27.26 1.31 -21.61
C PRO A 115 -27.34 1.80 -20.17
N VAL A 116 -27.47 0.88 -19.21
CA VAL A 116 -27.26 1.21 -17.79
C VAL A 116 -25.76 1.13 -17.53
N PHE A 117 -25.11 2.29 -17.39
CA PHE A 117 -23.69 2.39 -17.07
C PHE A 117 -23.48 2.02 -15.59
N PHE A 118 -23.24 0.75 -15.29
CA PHE A 118 -22.69 0.36 -14.00
C PHE A 118 -21.18 0.65 -14.03
N ARG A 119 -20.74 1.65 -13.27
CA ARG A 119 -19.31 1.95 -13.09
C ARG A 119 -18.72 0.91 -12.14
N GLU A 120 -18.26 -0.20 -12.71
CA GLU A 120 -17.61 -1.30 -11.99
C GLU A 120 -16.11 -1.04 -11.84
N ASP A 121 -15.45 -1.76 -10.92
CA ASP A 121 -14.03 -1.57 -10.64
C ASP A 121 -13.18 -2.26 -11.71
N MET A 122 -12.28 -1.49 -12.33
CA MET A 122 -11.33 -2.04 -13.30
C MET A 122 -10.24 -2.85 -12.59
N TYR A 123 -9.76 -3.91 -13.24
CA TYR A 123 -8.68 -4.74 -12.73
C TYR A 123 -7.92 -5.49 -13.83
N ALA A 124 -6.67 -5.87 -13.54
CA ALA A 124 -5.93 -6.83 -14.35
C ALA A 124 -6.26 -8.26 -13.89
N GLN A 125 -6.70 -9.11 -14.83
CA GLN A 125 -7.13 -10.49 -14.55
C GLN A 125 -6.05 -11.30 -13.79
N ASP A 126 -4.81 -11.28 -14.27
CA ASP A 126 -3.67 -11.96 -13.64
C ASP A 126 -3.45 -11.51 -12.17
N SER A 127 -3.75 -10.23 -11.88
CA SER A 127 -3.61 -9.69 -10.52
C SER A 127 -4.72 -10.17 -9.59
N ILE A 128 -5.96 -10.26 -10.08
CA ILE A 128 -7.08 -10.81 -9.31
C ILE A 128 -6.85 -12.29 -9.01
N GLU A 129 -6.37 -13.07 -9.98
CA GLU A 129 -6.04 -14.48 -9.78
C GLU A 129 -4.92 -14.67 -8.76
N LEU A 130 -3.86 -13.84 -8.85
CA LEU A 130 -2.77 -13.86 -7.88
C LEU A 130 -3.25 -13.51 -6.47
N LEU A 131 -4.06 -12.46 -6.32
CA LEU A 131 -4.61 -12.02 -5.05
C LEU A 131 -5.55 -13.07 -4.45
N THR A 132 -6.41 -13.68 -5.27
CA THR A 132 -7.27 -14.79 -4.85
C THR A 132 -6.43 -15.97 -4.36
N SER A 133 -5.37 -16.33 -5.09
CA SER A 133 -4.44 -17.41 -4.70
C SER A 133 -3.67 -17.09 -3.41
N SER A 134 -3.55 -15.81 -3.09
CA SER A 134 -2.91 -15.30 -1.88
C SER A 134 -3.89 -15.20 -0.70
N GLY A 135 -5.17 -15.53 -0.89
CA GLY A 135 -6.15 -15.60 0.20
C GLY A 135 -7.05 -14.38 0.35
N ILE A 136 -7.03 -13.45 -0.61
CA ILE A 136 -7.96 -12.32 -0.65
C ILE A 136 -9.39 -12.81 -0.88
N GLN A 137 -10.29 -12.42 0.01
CA GLN A 137 -11.70 -12.81 -0.01
C GLN A 137 -12.56 -11.70 -0.64
N PHE A 138 -12.57 -11.61 -1.97
CA PHE A 138 -13.24 -10.51 -2.68
C PHE A 138 -14.71 -10.31 -2.34
N LYS A 139 -15.47 -11.40 -2.10
CA LYS A 139 -16.85 -11.30 -1.65
C LYS A 139 -16.98 -10.54 -0.32
N LYS A 140 -16.04 -10.76 0.60
CA LYS A 140 -16.01 -10.05 1.87
C LYS A 140 -15.60 -8.59 1.70
N HIS A 141 -14.68 -8.29 0.78
CA HIS A 141 -14.36 -6.91 0.40
C HIS A 141 -15.59 -6.17 -0.15
N GLU A 142 -16.42 -6.83 -0.96
CA GLU A 142 -17.65 -6.24 -1.48
C GLU A 142 -18.68 -5.93 -0.37
N GLU A 143 -18.90 -6.87 0.54
CA GLU A 143 -19.94 -6.82 1.57
C GLU A 143 -19.54 -6.00 2.82
N GLU A 144 -18.29 -6.14 3.27
CA GLU A 144 -17.81 -5.64 4.57
C GLU A 144 -16.61 -4.68 4.45
N GLY A 145 -16.17 -4.37 3.24
CA GLY A 145 -14.98 -3.56 2.98
C GLY A 145 -15.15 -2.10 3.44
N ILE A 146 -14.03 -1.51 3.82
CA ILE A 146 -13.94 -0.12 4.28
C ILE A 146 -14.14 0.84 3.09
N GLU A 147 -14.98 1.85 3.27
CA GLU A 147 -15.06 2.99 2.35
C GLU A 147 -13.80 3.85 2.48
N THR A 148 -13.06 4.04 1.39
CA THR A 148 -11.74 4.71 1.39
C THR A 148 -11.80 6.15 1.90
N MET A 149 -12.88 6.86 1.61
CA MET A 149 -13.12 8.22 2.09
C MET A 149 -13.25 8.30 3.61
N TYR A 150 -13.97 7.35 4.20
CA TYR A 150 -14.15 7.32 5.65
C TYR A 150 -12.84 6.96 6.37
N PHE A 151 -12.09 6.03 5.78
CA PHE A 151 -10.72 5.77 6.22
C PHE A 151 -9.83 7.03 6.14
N ALA A 152 -9.89 7.79 5.04
CA ALA A 152 -9.11 9.01 4.85
C ALA A 152 -9.40 10.04 5.95
N GLU A 153 -10.68 10.27 6.28
CA GLU A 153 -11.10 11.18 7.34
C GLU A 153 -10.49 10.80 8.70
N LEU A 154 -10.56 9.51 9.06
CA LEU A 154 -10.02 9.01 10.31
C LEU A 154 -8.48 9.08 10.33
N LEU A 155 -7.83 8.80 9.20
CA LEU A 155 -6.37 8.85 9.08
C LEU A 155 -5.85 10.29 9.16
N MET A 156 -6.54 11.24 8.54
CA MET A 156 -6.18 12.67 8.53
C MET A 156 -6.00 13.25 9.94
N THR A 157 -6.85 12.84 10.88
CA THR A 157 -6.84 13.33 12.27
C THR A 157 -6.19 12.37 13.26
N SER A 158 -5.52 11.31 12.76
CA SER A 158 -4.94 10.26 13.61
C SER A 158 -3.57 10.59 14.19
N GLY A 159 -2.88 11.58 13.60
CA GLY A 159 -1.47 11.86 13.89
C GLY A 159 -0.47 10.94 13.16
N VAL A 160 -0.95 10.04 12.28
CA VAL A 160 -0.13 9.16 11.43
C VAL A 160 0.42 9.88 10.19
N VAL A 161 -0.33 10.85 9.67
CA VAL A 161 0.05 11.70 8.53
C VAL A 161 0.14 13.16 8.97
N LEU A 162 0.78 14.01 8.15
CA LEU A 162 0.96 15.46 8.39
C LEU A 162 1.74 15.79 9.68
N CYS A 163 2.41 14.81 10.28
CA CYS A 163 3.10 14.96 11.57
C CYS A 163 4.59 14.68 11.40
N GLU A 164 5.44 15.68 11.68
CA GLU A 164 6.91 15.58 11.55
C GLU A 164 7.54 14.53 12.48
N GLY A 165 6.86 14.18 13.57
CA GLY A 165 7.32 13.16 14.51
C GLY A 165 7.21 11.72 13.97
N VAL A 166 6.50 11.50 12.87
CA VAL A 166 6.28 10.16 12.28
C VAL A 166 7.27 9.90 11.15
N LYS A 167 7.82 8.69 11.13
CA LYS A 167 8.82 8.22 10.16
C LYS A 167 8.27 7.03 9.40
N TRP A 168 8.09 7.18 8.10
CA TRP A 168 7.54 6.14 7.24
C TRP A 168 8.65 5.26 6.66
N LEU A 169 8.44 3.95 6.68
CA LEU A 169 9.34 2.94 6.14
C LEU A 169 8.66 2.27 4.94
N SER A 170 9.30 2.30 3.78
CA SER A 170 8.79 1.61 2.59
C SER A 170 9.84 0.65 2.01
N PHE A 171 9.37 -0.46 1.42
CA PHE A 171 10.22 -1.53 0.87
C PHE A 171 10.09 -1.65 -0.65
N HIS A 172 11.23 -1.57 -1.35
CA HIS A 172 11.26 -1.58 -2.82
C HIS A 172 11.52 -2.98 -3.40
N ARG A 173 10.58 -3.54 -4.18
CA ARG A 173 10.75 -4.89 -4.77
C ARG A 173 11.75 -4.96 -5.95
N HIS A 174 12.04 -3.90 -6.71
CA HIS A 174 13.02 -3.93 -7.83
C HIS A 174 13.79 -2.62 -8.06
N ILE A 175 15.03 -2.69 -8.57
CA ILE A 175 16.12 -1.75 -8.22
C ILE A 175 16.39 -0.55 -9.16
N LEU A 176 15.57 -0.28 -10.17
CA LEU A 176 15.88 0.72 -11.21
C LEU A 176 14.84 1.80 -11.46
N VAL A 177 13.70 1.77 -10.77
CA VAL A 177 12.66 2.79 -10.95
C VAL A 177 12.07 3.09 -9.60
N PHE A 178 12.33 4.29 -9.08
CA PHE A 178 11.75 4.85 -7.86
C PHE A 178 10.20 4.82 -7.86
N LEU A 179 9.60 4.54 -9.03
CA LEU A 179 8.19 4.68 -9.33
C LEU A 179 7.43 3.37 -9.62
N LEU A 180 8.04 2.18 -9.58
CA LEU A 180 7.31 0.97 -9.99
C LEU A 180 6.48 0.29 -8.89
N ASN A 181 6.82 0.39 -7.60
CA ASN A 181 6.02 -0.23 -6.52
C ASN A 181 5.77 0.72 -5.33
N SER A 182 6.80 1.29 -4.69
CA SER A 182 6.62 2.24 -3.57
C SER A 182 5.86 3.50 -4.01
N GLY A 183 6.07 3.94 -5.25
CA GLY A 183 5.28 5.02 -5.85
C GLY A 183 3.80 4.68 -5.94
N TYR A 184 3.42 3.43 -6.18
CA TYR A 184 2.01 3.02 -6.17
C TYR A 184 1.44 3.07 -4.76
N ASP A 185 2.16 2.55 -3.76
CA ASP A 185 1.72 2.57 -2.35
C ASP A 185 1.40 4.00 -1.89
N PHE A 186 2.36 4.91 -2.06
CA PHE A 186 2.17 6.31 -1.73
C PHE A 186 1.18 7.00 -2.68
N GLY A 187 1.14 6.62 -3.95
CA GLY A 187 0.17 7.12 -4.93
C GLY A 187 -1.27 6.85 -4.48
N TYR A 188 -1.58 5.63 -4.06
CA TYR A 188 -2.90 5.31 -3.52
C TYR A 188 -3.21 6.10 -2.25
N LEU A 189 -2.26 6.21 -1.32
CA LEU A 189 -2.49 7.00 -0.11
C LEU A 189 -2.70 8.48 -0.41
N ILE A 190 -1.93 9.09 -1.32
CA ILE A 190 -2.13 10.48 -1.73
C ILE A 190 -3.47 10.66 -2.45
N LYS A 191 -3.85 9.75 -3.35
CA LYS A 191 -5.18 9.76 -3.98
C LYS A 191 -6.30 9.75 -2.93
N ILE A 192 -6.19 8.87 -1.94
CA ILE A 192 -7.18 8.72 -0.86
C ILE A 192 -7.22 9.96 0.04
N LEU A 193 -6.06 10.44 0.49
CA LEU A 193 -5.93 11.56 1.43
C LEU A 193 -6.29 12.92 0.80
N SER A 194 -5.94 13.12 -0.47
CA SER A 194 -6.30 14.33 -1.22
C SER A 194 -7.72 14.30 -1.74
N ASN A 195 -8.35 13.12 -1.79
CA ASN A 195 -9.62 12.88 -2.45
C ASN A 195 -9.68 13.52 -3.86
N SER A 196 -8.59 13.36 -4.60
CA SER A 196 -8.42 13.95 -5.93
C SER A 196 -7.57 13.04 -6.80
N LYS A 197 -7.58 13.30 -8.11
CA LYS A 197 -6.63 12.66 -9.02
C LYS A 197 -5.22 13.07 -8.66
N LEU A 198 -4.27 12.19 -8.91
CA LEU A 198 -2.86 12.54 -8.72
C LEU A 198 -2.44 13.70 -9.65
N PRO A 199 -1.50 14.57 -9.21
CA PRO A 199 -1.06 15.73 -9.99
C PRO A 199 -0.57 15.37 -11.39
N ASP A 200 -0.68 16.29 -12.36
CA ASP A 200 -0.25 16.00 -13.73
C ASP A 200 1.27 15.83 -13.86
N GLU A 201 2.04 16.57 -13.05
CA GLU A 201 3.51 16.57 -13.08
C GLU A 201 4.10 15.92 -11.81
N GLU A 202 5.22 15.21 -11.98
CA GLU A 202 5.89 14.47 -10.89
C GLU A 202 6.32 15.39 -9.74
N VAL A 203 6.74 16.61 -10.06
CA VAL A 203 7.21 17.60 -9.08
C VAL A 203 6.10 17.95 -8.09
N ASP A 204 4.90 18.22 -8.58
CA ASP A 204 3.75 18.57 -7.76
C ASP A 204 3.31 17.40 -6.87
N PHE A 205 3.42 16.17 -7.38
CA PHE A 205 3.20 14.96 -6.58
C PHE A 205 4.17 14.88 -5.40
N PHE A 206 5.46 15.15 -5.61
CA PHE A 206 6.44 15.14 -4.54
C PHE A 206 6.24 16.26 -3.51
N GLU A 207 5.75 17.43 -3.94
CA GLU A 207 5.39 18.50 -3.02
C GLU A 207 4.26 18.05 -2.07
N ILE A 208 3.18 17.49 -2.62
CA ILE A 208 2.06 16.97 -1.83
C ILE A 208 2.51 15.78 -0.96
N LEU A 209 3.34 14.88 -1.51
CA LEU A 209 3.86 13.72 -0.79
C LEU A 209 4.62 14.15 0.47
N ARG A 210 5.47 15.16 0.37
CA ARG A 210 6.26 15.68 1.50
C ARG A 210 5.42 16.39 2.55
N LEU A 211 4.26 16.92 2.19
CA LEU A 211 3.31 17.47 3.17
C LEU A 211 2.71 16.35 4.02
N PHE A 212 2.15 15.31 3.37
CA PHE A 212 1.51 14.20 4.07
C PHE A 212 2.50 13.30 4.81
N PHE A 213 3.68 13.10 4.23
CA PHE A 213 4.71 12.17 4.70
C PHE A 213 6.07 12.89 4.78
N PRO A 214 6.31 13.72 5.81
CA PRO A 214 7.51 14.55 5.87
C PRO A 214 8.82 13.75 5.90
N ILE A 215 8.81 12.58 6.53
CA ILE A 215 9.98 11.71 6.67
C ILE A 215 9.66 10.33 6.11
N ILE A 216 10.25 9.99 4.96
CA ILE A 216 10.18 8.67 4.35
C ILE A 216 11.60 8.09 4.26
N TYR A 217 11.77 6.88 4.78
CA TYR A 217 12.96 6.07 4.57
C TYR A 217 12.64 4.92 3.61
N ASP A 218 13.30 4.95 2.45
CA ASP A 218 13.38 3.79 1.58
C ASP A 218 14.50 2.85 2.08
N VAL A 219 14.09 1.73 2.67
CA VAL A 219 15.02 0.74 3.24
C VAL A 219 15.97 0.17 2.19
N LYS A 220 15.57 0.03 0.92
CA LYS A 220 16.45 -0.51 -0.13
C LYS A 220 17.41 0.54 -0.68
N TYR A 221 17.04 1.83 -0.68
CA TYR A 221 17.99 2.92 -0.92
C TYR A 221 19.10 2.92 0.13
N LEU A 222 18.71 2.80 1.41
CA LEU A 222 19.67 2.67 2.51
C LEU A 222 20.56 1.42 2.35
N MET A 223 20.00 0.28 1.93
CA MET A 223 20.78 -0.95 1.66
C MET A 223 21.80 -0.81 0.51
N LYS A 224 21.60 0.10 -0.46
CA LYS A 224 22.59 0.36 -1.53
C LYS A 224 23.84 1.07 -0.99
N SER A 225 23.69 1.91 0.03
CA SER A 225 24.80 2.62 0.68
C SER A 225 25.58 1.72 1.65
N CYS A 226 24.97 0.62 2.12
CA CYS A 226 25.62 -0.39 2.95
C CYS A 226 26.37 -1.43 2.12
N LYS A 227 27.56 -1.08 1.59
CA LYS A 227 28.41 -1.97 0.76
C LYS A 227 28.88 -3.27 1.44
N ASN A 228 28.75 -3.43 2.76
CA ASN A 228 29.37 -4.53 3.52
C ASN A 228 28.43 -5.65 4.00
N LEU A 229 27.15 -5.68 3.59
CA LEU A 229 26.24 -6.78 3.99
C LEU A 229 26.16 -7.94 2.99
N LYS A 230 26.93 -7.90 1.89
CA LYS A 230 26.88 -8.91 0.81
C LYS A 230 27.76 -10.14 1.02
N ASP A 231 28.60 -10.18 2.05
CA ASP A 231 29.57 -11.27 2.21
C ASP A 231 29.36 -11.99 3.54
N ASN A 232 28.36 -12.90 3.60
CA ASN A 232 28.32 -14.04 4.55
C ASN A 232 27.12 -15.01 4.43
N ARG A 233 26.43 -15.12 3.28
CA ARG A 233 25.53 -16.28 3.05
C ARG A 233 26.13 -17.25 2.06
N LYS A 234 26.89 -18.22 2.61
CA LYS A 234 27.26 -19.46 1.94
C LYS A 234 26.03 -20.05 1.24
N LYS A 235 26.18 -20.30 -0.07
CA LYS A 235 25.25 -21.01 -0.94
C LYS A 235 24.76 -22.30 -0.26
N ARG A 236 23.50 -22.32 0.18
CA ARG A 236 22.72 -23.55 0.28
C ARG A 236 21.65 -23.49 -0.79
N ASN A 237 21.72 -24.43 -1.72
CA ASN A 237 20.73 -24.67 -2.76
C ASN A 237 19.35 -24.82 -2.10
N LEU A 238 18.53 -23.80 -2.22
CA LEU A 238 17.09 -23.90 -2.04
C LEU A 238 16.50 -23.76 -3.43
N GLN A 239 16.05 -24.91 -3.95
CA GLN A 239 15.19 -24.98 -5.11
C GLN A 239 14.08 -23.93 -4.98
N GLN A 240 13.91 -23.23 -6.08
CA GLN A 240 12.99 -22.14 -6.32
C GLN A 240 11.55 -22.60 -6.13
N LYS A 241 11.08 -22.67 -4.88
CA LYS A 241 9.64 -22.59 -4.58
C LYS A 241 9.27 -21.12 -4.55
N ARG A 242 8.65 -20.65 -5.64
CA ARG A 242 7.87 -19.42 -5.66
C ARG A 242 6.73 -19.58 -4.65
N TYR A 243 6.92 -19.05 -3.45
CA TYR A 243 5.83 -18.69 -2.55
C TYR A 243 5.59 -17.19 -2.70
N PRO A 244 4.34 -16.73 -2.80
CA PRO A 244 4.04 -15.32 -2.60
C PRO A 244 4.44 -14.99 -1.16
N MET A 245 5.50 -14.18 -0.99
CA MET A 245 5.74 -13.51 0.29
C MET A 245 4.76 -12.34 0.34
N MET A 246 3.54 -12.62 0.81
CA MET A 246 2.80 -11.63 1.60
C MET A 246 3.65 -11.40 2.85
N TRP A 247 4.02 -10.17 3.13
CA TRP A 247 4.61 -9.84 4.43
C TRP A 247 3.49 -9.65 5.45
N PHE A 248 2.76 -10.73 5.75
CA PHE A 248 1.93 -10.89 6.94
C PHE A 248 1.96 -12.36 7.36
#